data_AF-A0A2V8DD35-F1
#
_entry.id   AF-A0A2V8DD35-F1
#
_cell.length_a   1.000
_cell.length_b   1.000
_cell.length_c   1.000
_cell.angle_alpha   90.00
_cell.angle_beta   90.00
_cell.angle_gamma   90.00
#
_symmetry.space_group_name_H-M   'P 1'
#
loop_
_entity.id
_entity.type
_entity.pdbx_description
1 polymer ?
#
loop_
_entity_poly.entity_id
_entity_poly.type
_entity_poly.pdbx_seq_one_letter_code
_entity_poly.pdbx_strand_id
1 'polypeptide(L)'
;MLAVMGASPAAFVRDFAVARDGARFAAFIYRFNRPRDLVAFCVAARDALARHGTLEKCFLAGDADPRGALAPALERFARTFLDADLREVFPRGRRSRGYRHLFPLPSAGGPCKRLLLFLR
;
A
#
# COMPACT_ATOMS: atom_id res chain seq x y z
N MET A 1 -1.52 -16.95 5.71
CA MET A 1 -0.87 -15.86 4.94
C MET A 1 -0.49 -14.67 5.81
N LEU A 2 -1.38 -14.14 6.66
CA LEU A 2 -1.05 -13.07 7.64
C LEU A 2 -0.18 -13.53 8.82
N ALA A 3 -0.09 -14.83 9.07
CA ALA A 3 0.72 -15.38 10.17
C ALA A 3 2.20 -14.91 10.14
N VAL A 4 2.76 -14.59 8.96
CA VAL A 4 4.12 -14.05 8.82
C VAL A 4 4.31 -12.67 9.47
N MET A 5 3.22 -11.92 9.65
CA MET A 5 3.17 -10.63 10.35
C MET A 5 2.86 -10.78 11.84
N GLY A 6 2.68 -12.01 12.34
CA GLY A 6 2.40 -12.29 13.75
C GLY A 6 0.99 -11.89 14.19
N ALA A 7 0.83 -11.68 15.50
CA ALA A 7 -0.47 -11.45 16.14
C ALA A 7 -1.11 -10.09 15.82
N SER A 8 -0.31 -9.10 15.41
CA SER A 8 -0.80 -7.78 15.03
C SER A 8 -0.14 -7.29 13.73
N PRO A 9 -0.78 -7.52 12.58
CA PRO A 9 -0.31 -7.01 11.30
C PRO A 9 -0.10 -5.49 11.30
N ALA A 10 -0.95 -4.74 12.00
CA ALA A 10 -0.80 -3.30 12.12
C ALA A 10 0.47 -2.91 12.90
N ALA A 11 0.76 -3.58 14.01
CA ALA A 11 1.99 -3.33 14.76
C ALA A 11 3.24 -3.73 13.94
N PHE A 12 3.17 -4.89 13.26
CA PHE A 12 4.24 -5.34 12.37
C PHE A 12 4.55 -4.31 11.28
N VAL A 13 3.53 -3.76 10.62
CA VAL A 13 3.73 -2.75 9.57
C VAL A 13 4.30 -1.45 10.14
N ARG A 14 3.85 -1.00 11.32
CA ARG A 14 4.38 0.23 11.95
C ARG A 14 5.86 0.14 12.30
N ASP A 15 6.33 -1.03 12.72
CA ASP A 15 7.74 -1.26 13.06
C ASP A 15 8.55 -1.82 11.87
N PHE A 16 7.96 -1.93 10.67
CA PHE A 16 8.56 -2.69 9.58
C PHE A 16 9.93 -2.14 9.14
N ALA A 17 10.91 -3.05 9.07
CA ALA A 17 12.23 -2.78 8.53
C ALA A 17 12.60 -3.81 7.45
N VAL A 18 12.97 -3.34 6.25
CA VAL A 18 13.23 -4.22 5.09
C VAL A 18 14.30 -5.26 5.41
N ALA A 19 15.42 -4.83 6.01
CA ALA A 19 16.54 -5.71 6.35
C ALA A 19 16.16 -6.82 7.36
N ARG A 20 15.27 -6.53 8.30
CA ARG A 20 14.87 -7.47 9.37
C ARG A 20 13.72 -8.38 8.93
N ASP A 21 12.74 -7.82 8.25
CA ASP A 21 11.45 -8.47 8.05
C ASP A 21 11.19 -8.87 6.60
N GLY A 22 11.93 -8.33 5.63
CA GLY A 22 11.68 -8.54 4.21
C GLY A 22 11.73 -10.01 3.80
N ALA A 23 12.66 -10.78 4.37
CA ALA A 23 12.82 -12.21 4.11
C ALA A 23 11.60 -13.04 4.53
N ARG A 24 10.77 -12.55 5.47
CA ARG A 24 9.55 -13.25 5.90
C ARG A 24 8.53 -13.43 4.77
N PHE A 25 8.62 -12.61 3.73
CA PHE A 25 7.76 -12.69 2.54
C PHE A 25 8.34 -13.55 1.42
N ALA A 26 9.51 -14.20 1.60
CA ALA A 26 10.22 -14.88 0.50
C ALA A 26 9.37 -15.92 -0.24
N ALA A 27 8.48 -16.63 0.44
CA ALA A 27 7.57 -17.61 -0.15
C ALA A 27 6.28 -17.01 -0.74
N PHE A 28 6.07 -15.69 -0.62
CA PHE A 28 4.84 -15.05 -1.08
C PHE A 28 4.83 -14.88 -2.60
N ILE A 29 3.98 -15.64 -3.27
CA ILE A 29 3.64 -15.44 -4.67
C ILE A 29 2.13 -15.55 -4.82
N TYR A 30 1.50 -14.52 -5.37
CA TYR A 30 0.06 -14.55 -5.67
C TYR A 30 -0.25 -13.77 -6.94
N ARG A 31 -0.70 -14.46 -7.98
CA ARG A 31 -0.97 -13.90 -9.32
C ARG A 31 0.23 -13.10 -9.85
N PHE A 32 0.15 -11.77 -9.80
CA PHE A 32 1.18 -10.87 -10.31
C PHE A 32 2.14 -10.37 -9.21
N ASN A 33 1.82 -10.65 -7.94
CA ASN A 33 2.54 -10.15 -6.78
C ASN A 33 3.66 -11.11 -6.38
N ARG A 34 4.85 -10.54 -6.19
CA ARG A 34 6.07 -11.22 -5.73
C ARG A 34 6.47 -10.73 -4.33
N PRO A 35 7.42 -11.38 -3.64
CA PRO A 35 7.82 -10.99 -2.28
C PRO A 35 8.15 -9.51 -2.13
N ARG A 36 8.94 -8.95 -3.06
CA ARG A 36 9.31 -7.53 -3.07
C ARG A 36 8.12 -6.57 -3.13
N ASP A 37 7.00 -6.98 -3.71
CA ASP A 37 5.81 -6.13 -3.80
C ASP A 37 5.14 -5.98 -2.43
N LEU A 38 5.19 -7.02 -1.59
CA LEU A 38 4.73 -6.93 -0.20
C LEU A 38 5.70 -6.18 0.69
N VAL A 39 7.01 -6.35 0.49
CA VAL A 39 8.02 -5.54 1.18
C VAL A 39 7.78 -4.06 0.90
N ALA A 40 7.63 -3.69 -0.38
CA ALA A 40 7.30 -2.33 -0.78
C ALA A 40 5.98 -1.83 -0.19
N PHE A 41 4.95 -2.69 -0.14
CA PHE A 41 3.68 -2.36 0.49
C PHE A 41 3.87 -2.01 1.98
N CYS A 42 4.64 -2.81 2.72
CA CYS A 42 4.87 -2.57 4.14
C CYS A 42 5.64 -1.27 4.39
N VAL A 43 6.65 -0.95 3.57
CA VAL A 43 7.36 0.35 3.64
C VAL A 43 6.40 1.51 3.39
N ALA A 44 5.63 1.47 2.30
CA ALA A 44 4.69 2.54 1.97
C ALA A 44 3.57 2.69 3.03
N ALA A 45 3.06 1.57 3.55
CA ALA A 45 2.05 1.56 4.60
C ALA A 45 2.58 2.10 5.93
N ARG A 46 3.81 1.73 6.32
CA ARG A 46 4.49 2.29 7.48
C ARG A 46 4.57 3.82 7.38
N ASP A 47 5.05 4.32 6.24
CA ASP A 47 5.20 5.76 6.02
C ASP A 47 3.85 6.49 6.01
N ALA A 48 2.81 5.88 5.41
CA ALA A 48 1.45 6.41 5.44
C ALA A 48 0.89 6.45 6.87
N LEU A 49 1.10 5.40 7.66
CA LEU A 49 0.69 5.35 9.06
C LEU A 49 1.45 6.35 9.93
N ALA A 50 2.74 6.56 9.67
CA ALA A 50 3.53 7.56 10.37
C ALA A 50 3.02 8.99 10.12
N ARG A 51 2.55 9.28 8.89
CA ARG A 51 2.03 10.61 8.51
C ARG A 51 0.59 10.85 8.95
N HIS A 52 -0.27 9.84 8.84
CA HIS A 52 -1.73 10.00 9.01
C HIS A 52 -2.28 9.32 10.27
N GLY A 53 -1.50 8.48 10.95
CA GLY A 53 -1.90 7.67 12.10
C GLY A 53 -2.70 6.42 11.73
N THR A 54 -3.69 6.55 10.84
CA THR A 54 -4.51 5.43 10.33
C THR A 54 -4.67 5.50 8.81
N LEU A 55 -4.99 4.36 8.19
CA LEU A 55 -5.31 4.32 6.75
C LEU A 55 -6.61 5.07 6.44
N GLU A 56 -7.57 5.07 7.37
CA GLU A 56 -8.80 5.86 7.25
C GLU A 56 -8.48 7.37 7.19
N LYS A 57 -7.65 7.88 8.10
CA LYS A 57 -7.20 9.28 8.05
C LYS A 57 -6.39 9.58 6.80
N CYS A 58 -5.60 8.63 6.30
CA CYS A 58 -4.91 8.76 5.02
C CYS A 58 -5.90 8.88 3.85
N PHE A 59 -7.00 8.14 3.88
CA PHE A 59 -8.04 8.21 2.86
C PHE A 59 -8.80 9.54 2.93
N LEU A 60 -9.26 9.91 4.13
CA LEU A 60 -10.01 11.15 4.38
C LEU A 60 -9.19 12.42 4.13
N ALA A 61 -7.86 12.38 4.32
CA ALA A 61 -6.99 13.49 3.96
C ALA A 61 -7.03 13.85 2.46
N GLY A 62 -7.50 12.92 1.62
CA GLY A 62 -7.71 13.14 0.19
C GLY A 62 -9.13 13.59 -0.17
N ASP A 63 -10.04 13.63 0.80
CA ASP A 63 -11.45 13.94 0.59
C ASP A 63 -11.74 15.41 0.94
N ALA A 64 -11.89 16.24 -0.08
CA ALA A 64 -12.21 17.65 0.10
C ALA A 64 -13.72 17.89 0.36
N ASP A 65 -14.57 16.89 0.05
CA ASP A 65 -16.02 16.94 0.28
C ASP A 65 -16.55 15.52 0.52
N PRO A 66 -16.84 15.13 1.77
CA PRO A 66 -17.38 13.81 2.12
C PRO A 66 -18.71 13.44 1.45
N ARG A 67 -19.39 14.41 0.83
CA ARG A 67 -20.63 14.20 0.05
C ARG A 67 -20.38 14.18 -1.46
N GLY A 68 -19.14 14.43 -1.88
CA GLY A 68 -18.70 14.52 -3.26
C GLY A 68 -18.32 13.17 -3.88
N ALA A 69 -17.69 13.22 -5.05
CA ALA A 69 -17.24 12.02 -5.73
C ALA A 69 -16.12 11.31 -4.94
N LEU A 70 -16.18 9.98 -4.85
CA LEU A 70 -15.19 9.17 -4.14
C LEU A 70 -13.85 9.01 -4.89
N ALA A 71 -13.87 9.28 -6.21
CA ALA A 71 -12.72 9.06 -7.08
C ALA A 71 -11.47 9.88 -6.71
N PRO A 72 -11.56 11.19 -6.36
CA PRO A 72 -10.41 11.98 -5.91
C PRO A 72 -9.78 11.45 -4.61
N ALA A 73 -10.59 11.03 -3.63
CA ALA A 73 -10.07 10.45 -2.38
C ALA A 73 -9.33 9.12 -2.65
N LEU A 74 -9.92 8.24 -3.47
CA LEU A 74 -9.27 7.00 -3.92
C LEU A 74 -7.98 7.24 -4.70
N GLU A 75 -7.98 8.21 -5.61
CA GLU A 75 -6.81 8.59 -6.41
C GLU A 75 -5.67 9.04 -5.49
N ARG A 76 -5.94 9.93 -4.54
CA ARG A 76 -4.94 10.42 -3.57
C ARG A 76 -4.46 9.31 -2.65
N PHE A 77 -5.36 8.48 -2.15
CA PHE A 77 -5.00 7.34 -1.32
C PHE A 77 -4.06 6.38 -2.06
N ALA A 78 -4.41 5.98 -3.29
CA ALA A 78 -3.56 5.14 -4.13
C ALA A 78 -2.21 5.80 -4.42
N ARG A 79 -2.19 7.12 -4.66
CA ARG A 79 -0.96 7.91 -4.86
C ARG A 79 -0.06 7.91 -3.62
N THR A 80 -0.59 7.92 -2.40
CA THR A 80 0.26 7.78 -1.19
C THR A 80 1.17 6.55 -1.25
N PHE A 81 0.69 5.43 -1.79
CA PHE A 81 1.49 4.21 -1.95
C PHE A 81 2.31 4.19 -3.24
N LEU A 82 1.76 4.75 -4.32
CA LEU A 82 2.44 4.82 -5.61
C LEU A 82 3.54 5.88 -5.65
N ASP A 83 3.57 6.85 -4.75
CA ASP A 83 4.55 7.92 -4.71
C ASP A 83 5.50 7.81 -3.50
N ALA A 84 5.29 6.81 -2.63
CA ALA A 84 6.18 6.49 -1.52
C ALA A 84 7.63 6.28 -1.97
N ASP A 85 8.59 6.67 -1.13
CA ASP A 85 10.01 6.39 -1.34
C ASP A 85 10.28 4.91 -1.10
N LEU A 86 10.54 4.19 -2.17
CA LEU A 86 10.75 2.75 -2.17
C LEU A 86 12.13 2.38 -2.70
N ARG A 87 13.11 3.30 -2.65
CA ARG A 87 14.45 3.06 -3.19
C ARG A 87 15.15 1.85 -2.56
N GLU A 88 14.86 1.56 -1.30
CA GLU A 88 15.37 0.36 -0.61
C GLU A 88 14.89 -0.96 -1.24
N VAL A 89 13.71 -0.95 -1.91
CA VAL A 89 13.11 -2.14 -2.55
C VAL A 89 13.24 -2.10 -4.07
N PHE A 90 13.14 -0.90 -4.65
CA PHE A 90 13.22 -0.60 -6.08
C PHE A 90 14.32 0.45 -6.31
N PRO A 91 15.61 0.06 -6.28
CA PRO A 91 16.74 1.00 -6.34
C PRO A 91 16.79 1.83 -7.63
N ARG A 92 16.20 1.33 -8.72
CA ARG A 92 16.09 2.04 -10.00
C ARG A 92 14.84 2.91 -10.12
N GLY A 93 14.08 3.10 -9.03
CA GLY A 93 12.81 3.84 -9.00
C GLY A 93 11.64 3.19 -9.75
N ARG A 94 11.90 2.18 -10.60
CA ARG A 94 10.88 1.46 -11.37
C ARG A 94 10.16 0.42 -10.51
N ARG A 95 8.96 0.78 -10.07
CA ARG A 95 8.03 -0.11 -9.37
C ARG A 95 7.62 -1.28 -10.26
N SER A 96 7.46 -2.46 -9.66
CA SER A 96 7.06 -3.65 -10.40
C SER A 96 5.62 -3.52 -10.97
N ARG A 97 5.28 -4.36 -11.96
CA ARG A 97 3.89 -4.47 -12.42
C ARG A 97 2.96 -4.98 -11.32
N GLY A 98 3.41 -5.92 -10.51
CA GLY A 98 2.64 -6.46 -9.38
C GLY A 98 2.31 -5.40 -8.34
N TYR A 99 3.30 -4.58 -7.97
CA TYR A 99 3.11 -3.48 -7.03
C TYR A 99 2.12 -2.44 -7.56
N ARG A 100 2.31 -1.97 -8.80
CA ARG A 100 1.36 -1.03 -9.43
C ARG A 100 -0.05 -1.61 -9.54
N HIS A 101 -0.17 -2.93 -9.72
CA HIS A 101 -1.46 -3.58 -9.75
C HIS A 101 -2.19 -3.49 -8.41
N LEU A 102 -1.51 -3.44 -7.27
CA LEU A 102 -2.18 -3.30 -5.95
C LEU A 102 -2.95 -1.98 -5.83
N PHE A 103 -2.48 -0.92 -6.49
CA PHE A 103 -3.00 0.44 -6.36
C PHE A 103 -3.47 0.98 -7.72
N PRO A 104 -4.59 0.47 -8.27
CA PRO A 104 -5.16 1.01 -9.49
C PRO A 104 -5.61 2.46 -9.27
N LEU A 105 -5.32 3.33 -10.25
CA LEU A 105 -5.79 4.71 -10.24
C LEU A 105 -7.15 4.83 -10.95
N PRO A 106 -8.13 5.53 -10.36
CA PRO A 106 -9.37 5.90 -11.04
C PRO A 106 -9.10 6.61 -12.38
N SER A 107 -8.15 7.54 -12.41
CA SER A 107 -7.75 8.29 -13.61
C SER A 107 -7.23 7.41 -14.75
N ALA A 108 -6.72 6.21 -14.44
CA ALA A 108 -6.22 5.25 -15.41
C ALA A 108 -7.28 4.23 -15.86
N GLY A 109 -8.55 4.44 -15.52
CA GLY A 109 -9.64 3.48 -15.80
C GLY A 109 -9.51 2.16 -15.03
N GLY A 110 -8.70 2.13 -13.98
CA GLY A 110 -8.45 0.94 -13.20
C GLY A 110 -9.69 0.46 -12.42
N PRO A 111 -9.84 -0.85 -12.14
CA PRO A 111 -10.98 -1.39 -11.41
C PRO A 111 -10.88 -1.03 -9.91
N CYS A 112 -11.23 0.20 -9.58
CA CYS A 112 -11.15 0.76 -8.23
C CYS A 112 -12.11 0.08 -7.23
N LYS A 113 -13.05 -0.75 -7.73
CA LYS A 113 -13.89 -1.64 -6.92
C LYS A 113 -13.07 -2.47 -5.92
N ARG A 114 -11.85 -2.87 -6.27
CA ARG A 114 -11.01 -3.66 -5.35
C ARG A 114 -10.49 -2.83 -4.17
N LEU A 115 -10.10 -1.57 -4.38
CA LEU A 115 -9.68 -0.70 -3.27
C LEU A 115 -10.84 -0.42 -2.33
N LEU A 116 -12.05 -0.27 -2.87
CA LEU A 116 -13.27 -0.08 -2.08
C LEU A 116 -13.65 -1.29 -1.21
N LEU A 117 -13.22 -2.51 -1.56
CA LEU A 117 -13.41 -3.68 -0.68
C LEU A 117 -12.49 -3.65 0.54
N PHE A 118 -11.36 -2.93 0.48
CA PHE A 118 -10.40 -2.82 1.59
C PHE A 118 -10.65 -1.60 2.49
N LEU A 119 -11.60 -0.74 2.13
CA LEU A 119 -11.96 0.48 2.86
C LEU A 119 -13.34 0.38 3.56
N ARG A 120 -13.94 -0.81 3.58
CA ARG A 120 -15.08 -1.13 4.44
C ARG A 120 -14.61 -1.43 5.86
#